data_AF-A0A147FAI5-F1
#
_entry.id   AF-A0A147FAI5-F1
#
_cell.length_a   1.000
_cell.length_b   1.000
_cell.length_c   1.000
_cell.angle_alpha   90.00
_cell.angle_beta   90.00
_cell.angle_gamma   90.00
#
_symmetry.space_group_name_H-M   'P 1'
#
loop_
_entity.id
_entity.type
_entity.pdbx_description
1 polymer ?
#
loop_
_entity_poly.entity_id
_entity_poly.type
_entity_poly.pdbx_seq_one_letter_code
_entity_poly.pdbx_strand_id
1 'polypeptide(L)'
;MPLAVNDRGQTYGSAGAGEEPDLIAVVATNGRQGYVDADELADATGSSQNFTSPEEALRWQEERAGRAVVVPVFLSDGVTRVGDFVVQ
;
A
#
# COMPACT_ATOMS: atom_id res chain seq x y z
N MET A 1 -8.04 11.84 13.11
CA MET A 1 -6.69 12.46 13.08
C MET A 1 -6.53 13.06 11.70
N PRO A 2 -6.12 14.32 11.55
CA PRO A 2 -5.82 14.88 10.23
C PRO A 2 -4.57 14.19 9.63
N LEU A 3 -4.52 14.09 8.31
CA LEU A 3 -3.33 13.64 7.59
C LEU A 3 -2.22 14.69 7.68
N ALA A 4 -0.96 14.26 7.73
CA ALA A 4 0.18 15.14 7.67
C ALA A 4 0.70 15.23 6.23
N VAL A 5 1.42 16.29 5.88
CA VAL A 5 1.97 16.50 4.53
C VAL A 5 3.48 16.59 4.62
N ASN A 6 4.20 15.85 3.76
CA ASN A 6 5.65 15.86 3.72
C ASN A 6 6.21 16.99 2.83
N ASP A 7 7.54 17.16 2.80
CA ASP A 7 8.21 18.21 2.01
C ASP A 7 7.99 18.08 0.49
N ARG A 8 7.50 16.93 0.02
CA ARG A 8 7.15 16.67 -1.39
C ARG A 8 5.69 16.97 -1.70
N GLY A 9 4.90 17.38 -0.70
CA GLY A 9 3.47 17.63 -0.84
C GLY A 9 2.60 16.37 -0.76
N GLN A 10 3.15 15.22 -0.38
CA GLN A 10 2.38 13.98 -0.22
C GLN A 10 1.75 13.91 1.17
N THR A 11 0.49 13.49 1.23
CA THR A 11 -0.24 13.23 2.46
C THR A 11 0.14 11.87 3.05
N TYR A 12 0.34 11.79 4.35
CA TYR A 12 0.69 10.54 5.03
C TYR A 12 -0.06 10.37 6.35
N GLY A 13 -0.42 9.12 6.66
CA GLY A 13 -1.16 8.79 7.87
C GLY A 13 -1.82 7.42 7.84
N SER A 14 -2.69 7.18 8.81
CA SER A 14 -3.52 5.97 8.83
C SER A 14 -4.71 6.16 7.89
N ALA A 15 -4.92 5.21 6.97
CA ALA A 15 -6.14 5.14 6.18
C ALA A 15 -7.35 5.03 7.13
N GLY A 16 -8.22 6.04 7.10
CA GLY A 16 -9.40 6.17 7.96
C GLY A 16 -10.59 6.71 7.18
N ALA A 17 -11.77 6.75 7.81
CA ALA A 17 -13.08 6.98 7.18
C ALA A 17 -13.33 8.38 6.55
N GLY A 18 -12.29 9.14 6.21
CA GLY A 18 -12.40 10.46 5.60
C GLY A 18 -11.66 10.55 4.28
N GLU A 19 -10.34 10.61 4.34
CA GLU A 19 -9.46 10.84 3.20
C GLU A 19 -8.35 9.78 3.21
N GLU A 20 -8.08 9.20 2.05
CA GLU A 20 -7.01 8.23 1.87
C GLU A 20 -5.70 9.00 1.63
N PRO A 21 -4.68 8.84 2.47
CA PRO A 21 -3.39 9.49 2.26
C PRO A 21 -2.65 8.87 1.07
N ASP A 22 -1.80 9.65 0.41
CA ASP A 22 -0.85 9.16 -0.60
C ASP A 22 0.09 8.10 0.00
N LEU A 23 0.41 8.22 1.29
CA LEU A 23 1.28 7.33 2.05
C LEU A 23 0.52 6.70 3.25
N ILE A 24 0.22 5.41 3.15
CA ILE A 24 -0.55 4.66 4.15
C ILE A 24 0.38 4.06 5.20
N ALA A 25 0.10 4.33 6.48
CA ALA A 25 0.84 3.80 7.61
C ALA A 25 0.70 2.28 7.72
N VAL A 26 1.83 1.56 7.70
CA VAL A 26 1.90 0.11 7.84
C VAL A 26 3.04 -0.31 8.77
N VAL A 27 3.06 -1.59 9.14
CA VAL A 27 4.18 -2.21 9.85
C VAL A 27 4.87 -3.16 8.88
N ALA A 28 6.12 -2.90 8.57
CA ALA A 28 6.94 -3.76 7.71
C ALA A 28 7.17 -5.14 8.35
N THR A 29 7.56 -6.10 7.53
CA THR A 29 7.90 -7.48 7.94
C THR A 29 9.02 -7.54 8.98
N ASN A 30 9.87 -6.52 9.05
CA ASN A 30 10.92 -6.38 10.06
C ASN A 30 10.42 -5.73 11.38
N GLY A 31 9.12 -5.51 11.54
CA GLY A 31 8.49 -4.90 12.72
C GLY A 31 8.63 -3.38 12.79
N ARG A 32 9.25 -2.73 11.79
CA ARG A 32 9.38 -1.27 11.76
C ARG A 32 8.11 -0.64 11.20
N GLN A 33 7.65 0.41 11.87
CA GLN A 33 6.56 1.23 11.36
C GLN A 33 7.07 2.16 10.25
N GLY A 34 6.27 2.31 9.21
CA GLY A 34 6.56 3.20 8.09
C GLY A 34 5.30 3.39 7.24
N TYR A 35 5.50 3.78 5.99
CA TYR A 35 4.42 4.13 5.08
C TYR A 35 4.65 3.48 3.72
N VAL A 36 3.59 2.97 3.11
CA VAL A 36 3.59 2.48 1.73
C VAL A 36 2.82 3.44 0.86
N ASP A 37 3.17 3.51 -0.42
CA ASP A 37 2.41 4.26 -1.40
C ASP A 37 1.02 3.62 -1.58
N ALA A 38 -0.03 4.44 -1.56
CA ALA A 38 -1.41 3.98 -1.62
C ALA A 38 -1.73 3.32 -2.97
N ASP A 39 -1.25 3.90 -4.07
CA ASP A 39 -1.45 3.34 -5.42
C ASP A 39 -0.68 2.02 -5.55
N GLU A 40 0.56 1.97 -5.09
CA GLU A 40 1.37 0.74 -5.12
C GLU A 40 0.75 -0.37 -4.26
N LEU A 41 0.23 -0.02 -3.08
CA LEU A 41 -0.48 -0.96 -2.22
C LEU A 41 -1.78 -1.45 -2.88
N ALA A 42 -2.55 -0.55 -3.49
CA ALA A 42 -3.79 -0.89 -4.20
C ALA A 42 -3.54 -1.80 -5.41
N ASP A 43 -2.45 -1.57 -6.15
CA ASP A 43 -1.99 -2.43 -7.24
C ASP A 43 -1.50 -3.80 -6.74
N ALA A 44 -0.84 -3.83 -5.58
CA ALA A 44 -0.40 -5.07 -4.95
C ALA A 44 -1.58 -5.91 -4.45
N THR A 45 -2.57 -5.28 -3.80
CA THR A 45 -3.78 -5.94 -3.28
C THR A 45 -4.85 -6.19 -4.35
N GLY A 46 -4.72 -5.57 -5.53
CA GLY A 46 -5.73 -5.61 -6.58
C GLY A 46 -6.96 -4.77 -6.27
N SER A 47 -6.90 -3.90 -5.27
CA SER A 47 -7.97 -2.94 -4.97
C SER A 47 -8.11 -1.89 -6.07
N SER A 48 -7.03 -1.58 -6.81
CA SER A 48 -7.06 -0.69 -7.98
C SER A 48 -7.64 -1.36 -9.23
N GLN A 49 -7.72 -2.69 -9.25
CA GLN A 49 -8.18 -3.44 -10.42
C GLN A 49 -9.70 -3.34 -10.52
N ASN A 50 -10.15 -2.62 -11.55
CA ASN A 50 -11.56 -2.57 -11.91
C ASN A 50 -11.95 -3.85 -12.65
N PHE A 51 -11.99 -4.99 -11.95
CA PHE A 51 -12.39 -6.27 -12.51
C PHE A 51 -13.79 -6.16 -13.10
N THR A 52 -13.90 -6.38 -14.41
CA THR A 52 -15.17 -6.23 -15.13
C THR A 52 -16.03 -7.50 -15.07
N SER A 53 -15.44 -8.62 -14.64
CA SER A 53 -16.12 -9.91 -14.43
C SER A 53 -15.51 -10.69 -13.26
N PRO A 54 -16.29 -11.50 -12.52
CA PRO A 54 -15.78 -12.41 -11.51
C PRO A 54 -14.69 -13.37 -12.02
N GLU A 55 -14.72 -13.80 -13.29
CA GLU A 55 -13.67 -14.67 -13.83
C GLU A 55 -12.31 -13.96 -13.96
N GLU A 56 -12.32 -12.66 -14.21
CA GLU A 56 -11.10 -11.85 -14.32
C GLU A 56 -10.47 -11.65 -12.94
N ALA A 57 -11.31 -11.41 -11.93
CA ALA A 57 -10.88 -11.37 -10.52
C ALA A 57 -10.32 -12.73 -10.08
N LEU A 58 -10.96 -13.85 -10.46
CA LEU A 58 -10.47 -15.19 -10.11
C LEU A 58 -9.11 -15.47 -10.75
N ARG A 59 -8.93 -15.19 -12.05
CA ARG A 59 -7.63 -15.43 -12.71
C ARG A 59 -6.52 -14.58 -12.11
N TRP A 60 -6.80 -13.31 -11.80
CA TRP A 60 -5.82 -12.45 -11.15
C TRP A 60 -5.46 -12.97 -9.75
N GLN A 61 -6.47 -13.42 -8.99
CA GLN A 61 -6.25 -14.05 -7.70
C GLN A 61 -5.48 -15.36 -7.84
N GLU A 62 -5.75 -16.21 -8.83
CA GLU A 62 -5.05 -17.48 -9.06
C GLU A 62 -3.61 -17.28 -9.57
N GLU A 63 -3.38 -16.29 -10.43
CA GLU A 63 -2.03 -15.95 -10.92
C GLU A 63 -1.15 -15.36 -9.82
N ARG A 64 -1.76 -14.69 -8.84
CA ARG A 64 -1.10 -14.16 -7.65
C ARG A 64 -1.24 -15.08 -6.43
N ALA A 65 -2.05 -16.14 -6.50
CA ALA A 65 -2.27 -17.07 -5.41
C ALA A 65 -0.97 -17.78 -5.07
N GLY A 66 -0.51 -17.61 -3.84
CA GLY A 66 0.78 -18.15 -3.40
C GLY A 66 2.00 -17.33 -3.85
N ARG A 67 1.80 -16.16 -4.46
CA ARG A 67 2.88 -15.18 -4.73
C ARG A 67 2.81 -14.05 -3.73
N ALA A 68 3.81 -13.99 -2.86
CA ALA A 68 4.05 -12.83 -2.02
C ALA A 68 4.40 -11.62 -2.88
N VAL A 69 3.56 -10.59 -2.88
CA VAL A 69 3.88 -9.28 -3.48
C VAL A 69 4.59 -8.46 -2.41
N VAL A 70 5.79 -7.97 -2.75
CA VAL A 70 6.61 -7.16 -1.85
C VAL A 70 6.38 -5.69 -2.20
N VAL A 71 5.82 -4.95 -1.24
CA VAL A 71 5.62 -3.50 -1.31
C VAL A 71 6.69 -2.82 -0.43
N PRO A 72 7.53 -1.94 -0.98
CA PRO A 72 8.56 -1.25 -0.21
C PRO A 72 7.92 -0.30 0.81
N VAL A 73 8.43 -0.31 2.04
CA VAL A 73 7.97 0.58 3.12
C VAL A 73 8.97 1.71 3.30
N PHE A 74 8.48 2.94 3.27
CA PHE A 74 9.23 4.18 3.40
C PHE A 74 9.00 4.90 4.74
N LEU A 75 9.77 5.94 5.03
CA LEU A 75 9.44 6.92 6.08
C LEU A 75 8.37 7.89 5.59
N SER A 76 7.96 8.81 6.47
CA SER A 76 7.03 9.90 6.13
C SER A 76 7.54 10.82 5.01
N ASP A 77 8.83 10.74 4.65
CA ASP A 77 9.41 11.45 3.51
C ASP A 77 9.04 10.85 2.15
N GLY A 78 8.46 9.64 2.12
CA GLY A 78 8.10 8.92 0.90
C GLY A 78 9.31 8.44 0.07
N VAL A 79 10.53 8.47 0.62
CA VAL A 79 11.76 8.18 -0.14
C VAL A 79 12.69 7.24 0.64
N THR A 80 12.82 7.43 1.95
CA THR A 80 13.73 6.62 2.78
C THR A 80 13.10 5.26 3.05
N ARG A 81 13.56 4.22 2.35
CA ARG A 81 13.09 2.85 2.59
C ARG A 81 13.55 2.33 3.96
N VAL A 82 12.60 1.80 4.73
CA VAL A 82 12.81 1.25 6.08
C VAL A 82 12.55 -0.24 6.19
N GLY A 83 11.87 -0.82 5.21
CA GLY A 83 11.57 -2.24 5.18
C GLY A 83 10.72 -2.60 3.98
N ASP A 84 10.04 -3.74 4.12
CA ASP A 84 9.21 -4.34 3.11
C ASP A 84 7.94 -4.86 3.77
N PHE A 85 6.80 -4.59 3.13
CA PHE A 85 5.50 -5.10 3.49
C PHE A 85 5.15 -6.20 2.48
N VAL A 86 4.67 -7.34 2.97
CA VAL A 86 4.35 -8.47 2.11
C VAL A 86 2.85 -8.69 2.11
N VAL A 87 2.28 -8.68 0.93
CA VAL A 87 0.87 -8.97 0.67
C VAL A 87 0.78 -10.37 0.05
N GLN A 88 -0.15 -11.19 0.51
CA GLN A 88 -0.33 -12.59 0.12
C GLN A 88 -1.79 -12.89 -0.20
#